data_AF-A0A1M6KF67-F1
#
_entry.id   AF-A0A1M6KF67-F1
#
_cell.length_a   1.000
_cell.length_b   1.000
_cell.length_c   1.000
_cell.angle_alpha   90.00
_cell.angle_beta   90.00
_cell.angle_gamma   90.00
#
_symmetry.space_group_name_H-M   'P 1'
#
loop_
_entity.id
_entity.type
_entity.pdbx_description
1 polymer ?
#
loop_
_entity_poly.entity_id
_entity_poly.type
_entity_poly.pdbx_seq_one_letter_code
_entity_poly.pdbx_strand_id
1 'polypeptide(L)'
;MTETANTPAETKAAPKAKTANPCQCSMFANADTGERLECNKTTTRQFAPGHDARLKGFLIRLGAQGIEVTRAEGGMSITGDAAKAAEGYGFAHMVASGIERAHAKARAKAERAAARAAAKEKGTDSSDTVKAKVGRATYEGRIEGDEFVYEVKGAERRTTKHELV
;
A
#
# COMPACT_ATOMS: atom_id res chain seq x y z
N MET A 1 2.42 -83.02 -7.78
CA MET A 1 2.40 -82.06 -8.89
C MET A 1 1.45 -80.94 -8.50
N THR A 2 1.97 -79.86 -7.92
CA THR A 2 1.17 -78.72 -7.45
C THR A 2 1.20 -77.62 -8.50
N GLU A 3 0.15 -77.54 -9.31
CA GLU A 3 -0.07 -76.45 -10.25
C GLU A 3 -0.30 -75.14 -9.50
N THR A 4 0.58 -74.18 -9.74
CA THR A 4 0.50 -72.82 -9.21
C THR A 4 -0.36 -72.00 -10.17
N ALA A 5 -1.57 -71.64 -9.77
CA ALA A 5 -2.48 -70.82 -10.56
C ALA A 5 -1.92 -69.40 -10.70
N ASN A 6 -1.80 -68.95 -11.95
CA ASN A 6 -1.26 -67.64 -12.32
C ASN A 6 -2.40 -66.62 -12.32
N THR A 7 -2.41 -65.70 -11.36
CA THR A 7 -3.42 -64.64 -11.24
C THR A 7 -3.23 -63.59 -12.35
N PRO A 8 -4.26 -63.27 -13.15
CA PRO A 8 -4.15 -62.26 -14.19
C PRO A 8 -3.95 -60.86 -13.61
N ALA A 9 -3.00 -60.12 -14.18
CA ALA A 9 -2.67 -58.76 -13.77
C ALA A 9 -3.83 -57.79 -14.02
N GLU A 10 -4.28 -57.13 -12.96
CA GLU A 10 -5.31 -56.09 -12.98
C GLU A 10 -4.92 -54.94 -13.93
N THR A 11 -5.72 -54.72 -14.97
CA THR A 11 -5.48 -53.68 -15.97
C THR A 11 -5.86 -52.33 -15.37
N LYS A 12 -4.88 -51.44 -15.17
CA LYS A 12 -5.11 -50.08 -14.65
C LYS A 12 -6.07 -49.31 -15.57
N ALA A 13 -7.19 -48.85 -15.00
CA ALA A 13 -8.15 -48.01 -15.71
C ALA A 13 -7.50 -46.70 -16.21
N ALA A 14 -7.85 -46.31 -17.44
CA ALA A 14 -7.36 -45.08 -18.04
C ALA A 14 -7.82 -43.83 -17.24
N PRO A 15 -6.97 -42.80 -17.08
CA PRO A 15 -7.33 -41.60 -16.33
C PRO A 15 -8.46 -40.84 -17.05
N LYS A 16 -9.53 -40.52 -16.31
CA LYS A 16 -10.63 -39.69 -16.81
C LYS A 16 -10.10 -38.33 -17.27
N ALA A 17 -10.58 -37.87 -18.43
CA ALA A 17 -10.26 -36.55 -18.96
C ALA A 17 -10.66 -35.46 -17.95
N LYS A 18 -9.75 -34.50 -17.68
CA LYS A 18 -10.00 -33.41 -16.75
C LYS A 18 -10.74 -32.28 -17.47
N THR A 19 -11.93 -31.93 -16.99
CA THR A 19 -12.69 -30.78 -17.50
C THR A 19 -11.97 -29.47 -17.13
N ALA A 20 -11.78 -28.59 -18.12
CA ALA A 20 -11.25 -27.26 -17.89
C ALA A 20 -12.40 -26.29 -17.57
N ASN A 21 -12.27 -25.57 -16.46
CA ASN A 21 -13.22 -24.55 -16.01
C ASN A 21 -12.59 -23.15 -16.13
N PRO A 22 -13.38 -22.08 -16.27
CA PRO A 22 -12.85 -20.72 -16.21
C PRO A 22 -12.21 -20.43 -14.84
N CYS A 23 -11.12 -19.64 -14.82
CA CYS A 23 -10.51 -19.19 -13.57
C CYS A 23 -11.53 -18.40 -12.73
N GLN A 24 -11.69 -18.74 -11.46
CA GLN A 24 -12.62 -18.02 -10.58
C GLN A 24 -12.13 -16.61 -10.20
N CYS A 25 -10.88 -16.27 -10.53
CA CYS A 25 -10.29 -14.98 -10.25
C CYS A 25 -10.99 -13.79 -10.94
N SER A 26 -11.67 -14.00 -12.08
CA SER A 26 -12.43 -12.97 -12.80
C SER A 26 -13.85 -12.76 -12.26
N MET A 27 -14.29 -13.57 -11.30
CA MET A 27 -15.65 -13.47 -10.73
C MET A 27 -15.82 -12.32 -9.73
N PHE A 28 -14.72 -11.66 -9.34
CA PHE A 28 -14.70 -10.60 -8.35
C PHE A 28 -14.61 -9.23 -9.01
N ALA A 29 -15.44 -8.31 -8.53
CA ALA A 29 -15.50 -6.94 -8.97
C ALA A 29 -15.50 -5.98 -7.77
N ASN A 30 -14.94 -4.79 -7.99
CA ASN A 30 -15.19 -3.64 -7.13
C ASN A 30 -16.69 -3.28 -7.21
N ALA A 31 -17.36 -3.15 -6.06
CA ALA A 31 -18.80 -2.85 -6.02
C ALA A 31 -19.14 -1.44 -6.55
N ASP A 32 -18.23 -0.47 -6.38
CA ASP A 32 -18.46 0.93 -6.77
C ASP A 32 -18.15 1.16 -8.26
N THR A 33 -16.99 0.68 -8.71
CA THR A 33 -16.47 0.97 -10.07
C THR A 33 -16.76 -0.15 -11.06
N GLY A 34 -17.12 -1.34 -10.59
CA GLY A 34 -17.19 -2.54 -11.43
C GLY A 34 -15.84 -3.04 -11.94
N GLU A 35 -14.71 -2.47 -11.49
CA GLU A 35 -13.37 -2.92 -11.89
C GLU A 35 -13.16 -4.39 -11.53
N ARG A 36 -12.65 -5.19 -12.46
CA ARG A 36 -12.42 -6.63 -12.31
C ARG A 36 -10.98 -7.00 -12.65
N LEU A 37 -10.55 -8.16 -12.15
CA LEU A 37 -9.34 -8.79 -12.64
C LEU A 37 -9.59 -9.39 -14.03
N GLU A 38 -8.92 -8.82 -15.04
CA GLU A 38 -8.93 -9.38 -16.39
C GLU A 38 -8.29 -10.77 -16.40
N CYS A 39 -9.13 -11.80 -16.53
CA CYS A 39 -8.69 -13.18 -16.68
C CYS A 39 -9.61 -13.98 -17.59
N ASN A 40 -9.02 -14.45 -18.70
CA ASN A 40 -9.67 -15.32 -19.68
C ASN A 40 -9.07 -16.74 -19.70
N LYS A 41 -8.33 -17.12 -18.64
CA LYS A 41 -7.67 -18.43 -18.58
C LYS A 41 -8.65 -19.51 -18.12
N THR A 42 -8.58 -20.66 -18.76
CA THR A 42 -9.21 -21.90 -18.29
C THR A 42 -8.19 -22.76 -17.55
N THR A 43 -8.65 -23.51 -16.56
CA THR A 43 -7.80 -24.32 -15.68
C THR A 43 -8.58 -25.52 -15.17
N THR A 44 -7.88 -26.61 -14.85
CA THR A 44 -8.46 -27.78 -14.18
C THR A 44 -8.58 -27.59 -12.66
N ARG A 45 -8.01 -26.50 -12.13
CA ARG A 45 -8.07 -26.09 -10.72
C ARG A 45 -9.04 -24.91 -10.55
N GLN A 46 -9.30 -24.48 -9.31
CA GLN A 46 -10.10 -23.27 -9.05
C GLN A 46 -9.46 -22.00 -9.63
N PHE A 47 -8.13 -21.91 -9.59
CA PHE A 47 -7.36 -20.76 -10.08
C PHE A 47 -6.28 -21.20 -11.07
N ALA A 48 -5.97 -20.33 -12.03
CA ALA A 48 -4.76 -20.44 -12.83
C ALA A 48 -3.52 -20.18 -11.95
N PRO A 49 -2.33 -20.71 -12.30
CA PRO A 49 -1.12 -20.49 -11.52
C PRO A 49 -0.86 -18.99 -11.24
N GLY A 50 -0.70 -18.62 -9.96
CA GLY A 50 -0.44 -17.26 -9.50
C GLY A 50 -1.65 -16.31 -9.48
N HIS A 51 -2.83 -16.74 -9.95
CA HIS A 51 -4.01 -15.89 -9.97
C HIS A 51 -4.68 -15.76 -8.60
N ASP A 52 -4.49 -16.74 -7.70
CA ASP A 52 -4.91 -16.63 -6.30
C ASP A 52 -4.18 -15.48 -5.59
N ALA A 53 -2.87 -15.30 -5.85
CA ALA A 53 -2.10 -14.21 -5.29
C ALA A 53 -2.55 -12.83 -5.83
N ARG A 54 -2.86 -12.75 -7.14
CA ARG A 54 -3.46 -11.55 -7.74
C ARG A 54 -4.82 -11.23 -7.12
N LEU A 55 -5.66 -12.23 -6.92
CA LEU A 55 -6.97 -12.07 -6.27
C LEU A 55 -6.82 -11.59 -4.83
N LYS A 56 -5.95 -12.21 -4.02
CA LYS A 56 -5.67 -11.76 -2.65
C LYS A 56 -5.23 -10.29 -2.63
N GLY A 57 -4.30 -9.89 -3.49
CA GLY A 57 -3.82 -8.51 -3.58
C GLY A 57 -4.91 -7.50 -3.98
N PHE A 58 -5.81 -7.90 -4.88
CA PHE A 58 -6.99 -7.11 -5.26
C PHE A 58 -7.95 -6.92 -4.09
N LEU A 59 -8.32 -8.01 -3.41
CA LEU A 59 -9.23 -7.97 -2.25
C LEU A 59 -8.65 -7.16 -1.08
N ILE A 60 -7.36 -7.33 -0.80
CA ILE A 60 -6.66 -6.55 0.25
C ILE A 60 -6.72 -5.06 -0.06
N ARG A 61 -6.53 -4.67 -1.33
CA ARG A 61 -6.58 -3.26 -1.75
C ARG A 61 -7.98 -2.67 -1.53
N LEU A 62 -9.02 -3.37 -1.99
CA LEU A 62 -10.40 -2.91 -1.83
C LEU A 62 -10.80 -2.85 -0.34
N GLY A 63 -10.50 -3.89 0.43
CA GLY A 63 -10.77 -3.90 1.87
C GLY A 63 -10.02 -2.80 2.62
N ALA A 64 -8.77 -2.51 2.27
CA ALA A 64 -8.01 -1.40 2.85
C ALA A 64 -8.58 -0.02 2.50
N GLN A 65 -9.33 0.08 1.41
CA GLN A 65 -10.07 1.28 0.99
C GLN A 65 -11.48 1.33 1.58
N GLY A 66 -11.93 0.27 2.28
CA GLY A 66 -13.30 0.15 2.77
C GLY A 66 -14.34 -0.10 1.67
N ILE A 67 -13.90 -0.55 0.49
CA ILE A 67 -14.75 -0.81 -0.67
C ILE A 67 -15.25 -2.25 -0.62
N GLU A 68 -16.55 -2.43 -0.83
CA GLU A 68 -17.17 -3.75 -0.91
C GLU A 68 -16.82 -4.48 -2.23
N VAL A 69 -16.89 -5.80 -2.18
CA VAL A 69 -16.57 -6.66 -3.32
C VAL A 69 -17.84 -7.39 -3.76
N THR A 70 -18.09 -7.34 -5.06
CA THR A 70 -19.16 -8.13 -5.69
C THR A 70 -18.57 -9.41 -6.29
N ARG A 71 -19.15 -10.57 -5.95
CA ARG A 71 -18.82 -11.88 -6.52
C ARG A 71 -19.98 -12.38 -7.37
N ALA A 72 -19.71 -12.75 -8.61
CA ALA A 72 -20.69 -13.40 -9.49
C ALA A 72 -20.59 -14.93 -9.40
N GLU A 73 -21.65 -15.58 -8.94
CA GLU A 73 -21.72 -17.04 -8.84
C GLU A 73 -23.15 -17.53 -9.17
N GLY A 74 -23.26 -18.51 -10.07
CA GLY A 74 -24.55 -19.11 -10.41
C GLY A 74 -25.60 -18.15 -11.00
N GLY A 75 -25.15 -17.06 -11.64
CA GLY A 75 -26.07 -16.03 -12.17
C GLY A 75 -26.56 -15.02 -11.11
N MET A 76 -26.08 -15.13 -9.87
CA MET A 76 -26.36 -14.18 -8.79
C MET A 76 -25.09 -13.37 -8.47
N SER A 77 -25.29 -12.10 -8.09
CA SER A 77 -24.24 -11.23 -7.58
C SER A 77 -24.38 -11.08 -6.07
N ILE A 78 -23.35 -11.48 -5.34
CA ILE A 78 -23.28 -11.36 -3.88
C ILE A 78 -22.28 -10.27 -3.57
N THR A 79 -22.72 -9.24 -2.84
CA THR A 79 -21.87 -8.13 -2.40
C THR A 79 -21.53 -8.30 -0.93
N GLY A 80 -20.29 -7.99 -0.55
CA GLY A 80 -19.90 -7.93 0.85
C GLY A 80 -18.42 -7.61 1.07
N ASP A 81 -17.99 -7.77 2.33
CA ASP A 81 -16.62 -7.53 2.76
C ASP A 81 -15.61 -8.40 2.00
N ALA A 82 -14.45 -7.83 1.67
CA ALA A 82 -13.37 -8.49 0.92
C ALA A 82 -12.85 -9.78 1.58
N ALA A 83 -12.78 -9.84 2.91
CA ALA A 83 -12.40 -11.03 3.66
C ALA A 83 -13.51 -12.09 3.61
N LYS A 84 -14.77 -11.70 3.77
CA LYS A 84 -15.93 -12.62 3.63
C LYS A 84 -16.00 -13.22 2.23
N ALA A 85 -15.78 -12.41 1.20
CA ALA A 85 -15.76 -12.86 -0.20
C ALA A 85 -14.67 -13.94 -0.46
N ALA A 86 -13.62 -13.97 0.36
CA ALA A 86 -12.52 -14.93 0.29
C ALA A 86 -12.71 -16.22 1.14
N GLU A 87 -13.76 -16.32 1.96
CA GLU A 87 -13.95 -17.45 2.89
C GLU A 87 -14.02 -18.80 2.17
N GLY A 88 -14.74 -18.85 1.05
CA GLY A 88 -14.90 -20.06 0.24
C GLY A 88 -13.62 -20.62 -0.38
N TYR A 89 -12.49 -19.91 -0.26
CA TYR A 89 -11.21 -20.27 -0.89
C TYR A 89 -10.09 -20.54 0.11
N GLY A 90 -10.38 -20.49 1.42
CA GLY A 90 -9.40 -20.82 2.46
C GLY A 90 -8.30 -19.78 2.68
N PHE A 91 -8.38 -18.59 2.06
CA PHE A 91 -7.40 -17.52 2.24
C PHE A 91 -7.97 -16.23 2.85
N ALA A 92 -9.18 -16.25 3.41
CA ALA A 92 -9.79 -15.11 4.09
C ALA A 92 -8.88 -14.50 5.16
N HIS A 93 -8.22 -15.34 5.98
CA HIS A 93 -7.26 -14.87 7.00
C HIS A 93 -6.07 -14.10 6.40
N MET A 94 -5.61 -14.47 5.20
CA MET A 94 -4.53 -13.75 4.51
C MET A 94 -5.01 -12.37 4.05
N VAL A 95 -6.26 -12.28 3.58
CA VAL A 95 -6.89 -11.02 3.16
C VAL A 95 -7.09 -10.11 4.37
N ALA A 96 -7.69 -10.62 5.45
CA ALA A 96 -7.89 -9.88 6.70
C ALA A 96 -6.56 -9.32 7.25
N SER A 97 -5.53 -10.17 7.42
CA SER A 97 -4.21 -9.69 7.88
C SER A 97 -3.53 -8.73 6.88
N GLY A 98 -3.84 -8.84 5.58
CA GLY A 98 -3.36 -7.93 4.57
C GLY A 98 -3.98 -6.54 4.71
N ILE A 99 -5.28 -6.48 4.96
CA ILE A 99 -6.06 -5.26 5.20
C ILE A 99 -5.55 -4.56 6.46
N GLU A 100 -5.40 -5.28 7.57
CA GLU A 100 -4.85 -4.74 8.82
C GLU A 100 -3.44 -4.14 8.64
N ARG A 101 -2.56 -4.85 7.93
CA ARG A 101 -1.22 -4.35 7.60
C ARG A 101 -1.27 -3.10 6.73
N ALA A 102 -2.20 -3.03 5.77
CA ALA A 102 -2.39 -1.85 4.94
C ALA A 102 -2.82 -0.63 5.79
N HIS A 103 -3.77 -0.81 6.71
CA HIS A 103 -4.19 0.26 7.63
C HIS A 103 -3.05 0.68 8.58
N ALA A 104 -2.30 -0.28 9.14
CA ALA A 104 -1.14 0.02 9.98
C ALA A 104 -0.09 0.86 9.21
N LYS A 105 0.19 0.50 7.96
CA LYS A 105 1.10 1.25 7.10
C LYS A 105 0.57 2.65 6.77
N ALA A 106 -0.74 2.80 6.53
CA ALA A 106 -1.37 4.09 6.28
C ALA A 106 -1.27 5.01 7.50
N ARG A 107 -1.56 4.50 8.71
CA ARG A 107 -1.41 5.23 9.98
C ARG A 107 0.03 5.67 10.21
N ALA A 108 1.00 4.76 10.09
CA ALA A 108 2.42 5.08 10.25
C ALA A 108 2.90 6.14 9.23
N LYS A 109 2.36 6.13 8.00
CA LYS A 109 2.66 7.17 7.01
C LYS A 109 2.06 8.52 7.41
N ALA A 110 0.83 8.55 7.91
CA ALA A 110 0.16 9.75 8.38
C ALA A 110 0.89 10.37 9.58
N GLU A 111 1.29 9.55 10.57
CA GLU A 111 2.08 9.98 11.73
C GLU A 111 3.43 10.58 11.32
N ARG A 112 4.15 9.91 10.41
CA ARG A 112 5.42 10.44 9.86
C ARG A 112 5.22 11.76 9.11
N ALA A 113 4.11 11.90 8.38
CA ALA A 113 3.79 13.14 7.68
C ALA A 113 3.46 14.27 8.69
N ALA A 114 2.68 13.98 9.73
CA ALA A 114 2.37 14.93 10.80
C ALA A 114 3.62 15.35 11.59
N ALA A 115 4.51 14.39 11.92
CA ALA A 115 5.79 14.70 12.58
C ALA A 115 6.67 15.60 11.72
N ARG A 116 6.71 15.38 10.40
CA ARG A 116 7.43 16.24 9.45
C ARG A 116 6.79 17.63 9.34
N ALA A 117 5.46 17.73 9.35
CA ALA A 117 4.76 19.00 9.34
C ALA A 117 5.04 19.81 10.62
N ALA A 118 4.91 19.20 11.78
CA ALA A 118 5.23 19.83 13.07
C ALA A 118 6.71 20.24 13.19
N ALA A 119 7.63 19.46 12.62
CA ALA A 119 9.05 19.82 12.57
C ALA A 119 9.31 21.03 11.64
N LYS A 120 8.55 21.19 10.55
CA LYS A 120 8.63 22.39 9.71
C LYS A 120 8.10 23.61 10.44
N GLU A 121 6.97 23.52 11.12
CA GLU A 121 6.41 24.63 11.90
C GLU A 121 7.39 25.11 12.98
N LYS A 122 8.04 24.19 13.71
CA LYS A 122 9.07 24.52 14.69
C LYS A 122 10.39 25.01 14.09
N GLY A 123 10.70 24.61 12.85
CA GLY A 123 11.88 25.05 12.12
C GLY A 123 11.72 26.37 11.39
N THR A 124 10.54 27.00 11.41
CA THR A 124 10.30 28.31 10.79
C THR A 124 10.51 29.47 11.79
N ASP A 125 10.80 29.17 13.05
CA ASP A 125 11.07 30.14 14.12
C ASP A 125 12.58 30.27 14.46
N SER A 126 13.45 29.61 13.68
CA SER A 126 14.87 29.98 13.67
C SER A 126 15.01 31.22 12.78
N SER A 127 14.70 32.37 13.39
CA SER A 127 15.30 33.68 13.19
C SER A 127 16.11 33.86 11.90
N ASP A 128 15.74 34.86 11.10
CA ASP A 128 16.56 35.51 10.07
C ASP A 128 17.85 36.12 10.66
N THR A 129 18.63 35.31 11.37
CA THR A 129 19.93 35.67 11.93
C THR A 129 20.93 35.49 10.80
N VAL A 130 21.14 36.58 10.06
CA VAL A 130 22.11 36.64 8.99
C VAL A 130 23.44 37.17 9.53
N LYS A 131 24.53 36.69 8.94
CA LYS A 131 25.85 37.23 9.18
C LYS A 131 26.06 38.36 8.18
N ALA A 132 26.27 39.57 8.69
CA ALA A 132 26.61 40.69 7.83
C ALA A 132 27.90 41.34 8.32
N LYS A 133 28.72 41.75 7.36
CA LYS A 133 29.91 42.53 7.60
C LYS A 133 29.52 44.00 7.71
N VAL A 134 29.82 44.59 8.86
CA VAL A 134 29.62 46.02 9.13
C VAL A 134 30.99 46.64 9.37
N GLY A 135 31.49 47.40 8.39
CA GLY A 135 32.84 47.96 8.42
C GLY A 135 33.92 46.87 8.31
N ARG A 136 34.72 46.68 9.37
CA ARG A 136 35.81 45.68 9.41
C ARG A 136 35.47 44.39 10.17
N ALA A 137 34.28 44.31 10.78
CA ALA A 137 33.86 43.20 11.62
C ALA A 137 32.58 42.54 11.07
N THR A 138 32.38 41.27 11.39
CA THR A 138 31.18 40.50 11.04
C THR A 138 30.32 40.35 12.28
N TYR A 139 29.03 40.60 12.14
CA TYR A 139 28.05 40.51 13.23
C TYR A 139 26.91 39.56 12.83
N GLU A 140 26.37 38.87 13.82
CA GLU A 140 25.12 38.11 13.70
C GLU A 140 23.97 39.03 14.11
N GLY A 141 22.96 39.15 13.27
CA GLY A 141 21.84 40.07 13.46
C GLY A 141 20.70 39.76 12.51
N ARG A 142 19.67 40.59 12.49
CA ARG A 142 18.50 40.41 11.63
C ARG A 142 18.32 41.56 10.65
N ILE A 143 17.73 41.29 9.49
CA ILE A 143 17.36 42.34 8.54
C ILE A 143 15.92 42.79 8.83
N GLU A 144 15.75 44.09 9.09
CA GLU A 144 14.45 44.75 9.17
C GLU A 144 14.33 45.72 7.98
N GLY A 145 13.61 45.34 6.93
CA GLY A 145 13.52 46.14 5.70
C GLY A 145 14.87 46.21 4.96
N ASP A 146 15.43 47.41 4.81
CA ASP A 146 16.76 47.65 4.21
C ASP A 146 17.88 47.85 5.25
N GLU A 147 17.57 47.71 6.55
CA GLU A 147 18.52 47.92 7.65
C GLU A 147 18.92 46.59 8.30
N PHE A 148 20.21 46.41 8.53
CA PHE A 148 20.74 45.32 9.35
C PHE A 148 20.80 45.76 10.82
N VAL A 149 20.08 45.03 11.68
CA VAL A 149 20.00 45.26 13.12
C VAL A 149 20.88 44.24 13.84
N TYR A 150 21.84 44.73 14.62
CA TYR A 150 22.82 43.89 15.32
C TYR A 150 23.16 44.48 16.69
N GLU A 151 23.56 43.62 17.62
CA GLU A 151 23.92 44.02 18.98
C GLU A 151 25.43 44.18 19.13
N VAL A 152 25.88 45.31 19.69
CA VAL A 152 27.28 45.53 20.05
C VAL A 152 27.37 46.12 21.44
N LYS A 153 28.06 45.40 22.34
CA LYS A 153 28.30 45.83 23.73
C LYS A 153 27.00 46.15 24.49
N GLY A 154 25.94 45.34 24.31
CA GLY A 154 24.67 45.52 25.01
C GLY A 154 23.77 46.62 24.43
N ALA A 155 24.10 47.17 23.26
CA ALA A 155 23.28 48.18 22.57
C ALA A 155 22.94 47.72 21.14
N GLU A 156 21.68 47.82 20.78
CA GLU A 156 21.22 47.61 19.39
C GLU A 156 21.70 48.74 18.48
N ARG A 157 22.20 48.36 17.31
CA ARG A 157 22.64 49.26 16.25
C ARG A 157 21.99 48.84 14.94
N ARG A 158 21.63 49.85 14.14
CA ARG A 158 21.01 49.67 12.81
C ARG A 158 21.93 50.27 11.76
N THR A 159 22.10 49.59 10.64
CA THR A 159 22.92 50.09 9.53
C THR A 159 22.37 49.65 8.16
N THR A 160 22.32 50.61 7.24
CA THR A 160 22.08 50.34 5.80
C THR A 160 23.36 49.98 5.06
N LYS A 161 24.54 50.23 5.64
CA LYS A 161 25.85 49.85 5.08
C LYS A 161 26.30 48.53 5.67
N HIS A 162 25.84 47.45 5.07
CA HIS A 162 26.22 46.09 5.42
C HIS A 162 26.43 45.26 4.15
N GLU A 163 27.30 44.27 4.23
CA GLU A 163 27.51 43.29 3.16
C GLU A 163 27.19 41.91 3.75
N LEU A 164 26.19 41.21 3.20
CA LEU A 164 25.85 39.88 3.67
C LEU A 164 26.97 38.90 3.32
N VAL A 165 27.31 38.04 4.28
CA VAL A 165 28.41 37.07 4.20
C VAL A 165 27.86 35.65 4.15
#